data_AF-A0A212FJT5-F1
#
_entry.id   AF-A0A212FJT5-F1
#
_cell.length_a   1.000
_cell.length_b   1.000
_cell.length_c   1.000
_cell.angle_alpha   90.00
_cell.angle_beta   90.00
_cell.angle_gamma   90.00
#
_symmetry.space_group_name_H-M   'P 1'
#
loop_
_entity.id
_entity.type
_entity.pdbx_description
1 polymer ?
#
loop_
_entity_poly.entity_id
_entity_poly.type
_entity_poly.pdbx_seq_one_letter_code
_entity_poly.pdbx_strand_id
1 'polypeptide(L)'
;MNSNIKVTPYTIEFKPENAVQIASNYDLIVDCTDNVPTRYMLSDLSVITKVPLISGSALKMEGQLTVYGYRRSRNEKSSGPCYRCLFPTPPPAAAVGSCSANGVAGPVPGAIGALQALEAIKLLVGRDRGDLLVGRMLILDGEDMTFRTVKLRPKNPKCESCSDQPKIKQLTNYEVLCKMQSKEKVV
;
A
#
# COMPACT_ATOMS: atom_id res chain seq x y z
N MET A 1 11.43 -21.24 4.71
CA MET A 1 12.03 -20.72 5.96
C MET A 1 13.54 -20.61 5.77
N ASN A 2 14.19 -19.58 6.32
CA ASN A 2 15.64 -19.34 6.18
C ASN A 2 16.19 -18.83 7.52
N SER A 3 17.13 -19.54 8.14
CA SER A 3 17.70 -19.18 9.45
C SER A 3 18.76 -18.07 9.39
N ASN A 4 19.19 -17.68 8.19
CA ASN A 4 20.26 -16.69 8.01
C ASN A 4 19.74 -15.24 7.94
N ILE A 5 18.43 -15.03 8.10
CA ILE A 5 17.82 -13.69 8.08
C ILE A 5 17.52 -13.22 9.50
N LYS A 6 17.59 -11.91 9.71
CA LYS A 6 17.10 -11.28 10.94
C LYS A 6 15.62 -10.95 10.77
N VAL A 7 14.79 -11.44 11.70
CA VAL A 7 13.37 -11.08 11.79
C VAL A 7 13.17 -10.24 13.05
N THR A 8 12.65 -9.03 12.89
CA THR A 8 12.34 -8.11 14.01
C THR A 8 10.82 -8.01 14.14
N PRO A 9 10.18 -8.76 15.05
CA PRO A 9 8.74 -8.65 15.26
C PRO A 9 8.39 -7.36 16.01
N TYR A 10 7.29 -6.73 15.59
CA TYR A 10 6.64 -5.64 16.32
C TYR A 10 5.28 -6.13 16.77
N THR A 11 5.17 -6.61 18.01
CA THR A 11 3.90 -7.05 18.61
C THR A 11 3.12 -5.85 19.15
N ILE A 12 2.97 -4.82 18.33
CA ILE A 12 2.25 -3.59 18.61
C ILE A 12 1.43 -3.23 17.37
N GLU A 13 0.29 -2.59 17.58
CA GLU A 13 -0.51 -2.08 16.47
C GLU A 13 0.27 -0.99 15.72
N PHE A 14 0.27 -1.07 14.39
CA PHE A 14 0.98 -0.13 13.55
C PHE A 14 0.13 1.14 13.35
N LYS A 15 0.54 2.24 13.98
CA LYS A 15 -0.26 3.46 14.14
C LYS A 15 0.51 4.73 13.78
N PRO A 16 -0.17 5.86 13.53
CA PRO A 16 0.48 7.14 13.22
C PRO A 16 1.63 7.52 14.14
N GLU A 17 1.52 7.22 15.43
CA GLU A 17 2.49 7.62 16.47
C GLU A 17 3.81 6.85 16.37
N ASN A 18 3.80 5.61 15.84
CA ASN A 18 4.99 4.76 15.73
C ASN A 18 5.46 4.54 14.28
N ALA A 19 4.59 4.80 13.30
CA ALA A 19 4.81 4.40 11.91
C ALA A 19 6.03 5.05 11.25
N VAL A 20 6.25 6.35 11.49
CA VAL A 20 7.40 7.08 10.92
C VAL A 20 8.72 6.55 11.47
N GLN A 21 8.79 6.34 12.79
CA GLN A 21 9.99 5.83 13.44
C GLN A 21 10.34 4.43 12.94
N ILE A 22 9.35 3.53 12.85
CA ILE A 22 9.55 2.16 12.39
C ILE A 22 9.98 2.16 10.92
N ALA A 23 9.17 2.75 10.02
CA ALA A 23 9.37 2.65 8.58
C ALA A 23 10.68 3.30 8.10
N SER A 24 11.17 4.33 8.78
CA SER A 24 12.41 5.00 8.40
C SER A 24 13.66 4.10 8.45
N ASN A 25 13.59 2.97 9.19
CA ASN A 25 14.67 2.00 9.32
C ASN A 25 14.67 0.92 8.21
N TYR A 26 13.72 0.94 7.29
CA TYR A 26 13.56 -0.07 6.25
C TYR A 26 13.69 0.51 4.84
N ASP A 27 14.05 -0.34 3.88
CA ASP A 27 14.26 0.04 2.49
C ASP A 27 12.96 0.11 1.68
N LEU A 28 11.94 -0.66 2.08
CA LEU A 28 10.62 -0.67 1.47
C LEU A 28 9.55 -1.09 2.49
N ILE A 29 8.29 -0.81 2.16
CA ILE A 29 7.12 -1.23 2.91
C ILE A 29 6.29 -2.15 2.01
N VAL A 30 5.78 -3.24 2.57
CA VAL A 30 4.80 -4.11 1.90
C VAL A 30 3.48 -3.99 2.67
N ASP A 31 2.45 -3.45 2.02
CA ASP A 31 1.10 -3.37 2.59
C ASP A 31 0.37 -4.69 2.36
N CYS A 32 0.29 -5.48 3.44
CA CYS A 32 -0.46 -6.73 3.53
C CYS A 32 -1.72 -6.57 4.39
N THR A 33 -2.24 -5.34 4.53
CA THR A 33 -3.37 -5.03 5.41
C THR A 33 -4.70 -5.17 4.67
N ASP A 34 -5.76 -5.48 5.41
CA ASP A 34 -7.08 -5.79 4.87
C ASP A 34 -8.09 -4.63 4.99
N ASN A 35 -7.62 -3.46 5.43
CA ASN A 35 -8.48 -2.32 5.71
C ASN A 35 -8.01 -1.03 5.01
N VAL A 36 -8.98 -0.22 4.61
CA VAL A 36 -8.77 1.02 3.87
C VAL A 36 -8.03 2.10 4.68
N PRO A 37 -8.34 2.35 5.97
CA PRO A 37 -7.62 3.34 6.77
C PRO A 37 -6.11 3.13 6.79
N THR A 38 -5.65 1.91 7.05
CA THR A 38 -4.22 1.58 7.08
C THR A 38 -3.60 1.74 5.69
N ARG A 39 -4.29 1.41 4.60
CA ARG A 39 -3.78 1.66 3.24
C ARG A 39 -3.55 3.14 2.94
N TYR A 40 -4.47 4.01 3.36
CA TYR A 40 -4.26 5.46 3.24
C TYR A 40 -3.06 5.93 4.08
N MET A 41 -2.96 5.45 5.32
CA MET A 41 -1.84 5.74 6.21
C MET A 41 -0.51 5.31 5.61
N LEU A 42 -0.41 4.09 5.08
CA LEU A 42 0.81 3.54 4.49
C LEU A 42 1.23 4.33 3.23
N SER A 43 0.28 4.74 2.39
CA SER A 43 0.60 5.58 1.24
C SER A 43 1.11 6.96 1.64
N ASP A 44 0.52 7.57 2.66
CA ASP A 44 0.97 8.88 3.16
C ASP A 44 2.33 8.75 3.86
N LEU A 45 2.53 7.68 4.64
CA LEU A 45 3.80 7.33 5.28
C LEU A 45 4.92 7.15 4.25
N SER A 46 4.64 6.47 3.14
CA SER A 46 5.60 6.29 2.03
C SER A 46 6.05 7.62 1.42
N VAL A 47 5.12 8.57 1.29
CA VAL A 47 5.43 9.93 0.80
C VAL A 47 6.31 10.68 1.80
N ILE A 48 5.95 10.65 3.09
CA ILE A 48 6.63 11.36 4.18
C ILE A 48 8.05 10.82 4.41
N THR A 49 8.19 9.50 4.57
CA THR A 49 9.47 8.83 4.86
C THR A 49 10.34 8.63 3.62
N LYS A 50 9.76 8.81 2.43
CA LYS A 50 10.38 8.52 1.14
C LYS A 50 10.74 7.03 0.95
N VAL A 51 10.15 6.14 1.74
CA VAL A 51 10.29 4.68 1.62
C VAL A 51 9.23 4.17 0.64
N PRO A 52 9.59 3.45 -0.44
CA PRO A 52 8.62 2.95 -1.41
C PRO A 52 7.64 1.96 -0.79
N LEU A 53 6.42 1.92 -1.33
CA LEU A 53 5.33 1.08 -0.85
C LEU A 53 4.87 0.12 -1.95
N ILE A 54 4.87 -1.16 -1.65
CA ILE A 54 4.28 -2.22 -2.47
C ILE A 54 2.90 -2.55 -1.87
N SER A 55 1.84 -2.08 -2.52
CA SER A 55 0.47 -2.25 -2.00
C SER A 55 -0.28 -3.33 -2.76
N GLY A 56 -0.68 -4.35 -2.01
CA GLY A 56 -1.51 -5.45 -2.45
C GLY A 56 -2.90 -5.36 -1.84
N SER A 57 -3.89 -5.91 -2.52
CA SER A 57 -5.23 -6.06 -1.99
C SER A 57 -5.96 -7.22 -2.63
N ALA A 58 -6.92 -7.79 -1.91
CA ALA A 58 -7.78 -8.84 -2.42
C ALA A 58 -9.19 -8.68 -1.85
N LEU A 59 -10.20 -8.96 -2.66
CA LEU A 59 -11.60 -8.94 -2.26
C LEU A 59 -12.37 -9.92 -3.15
N LYS A 60 -13.18 -10.81 -2.56
CA LYS A 60 -13.87 -11.88 -3.29
C LYS A 60 -12.88 -12.72 -4.13
N MET A 61 -13.00 -12.67 -5.45
CA MET A 61 -12.15 -13.36 -6.42
C MET A 61 -11.12 -12.42 -7.09
N GLU A 62 -11.09 -11.14 -6.72
CA GLU A 62 -10.21 -10.15 -7.34
C GLU A 62 -9.00 -9.81 -6.47
N GLY A 63 -7.86 -9.60 -7.11
CA GLY A 63 -6.63 -9.12 -6.48
C GLY A 63 -6.04 -7.92 -7.23
N GLN A 64 -5.41 -7.01 -6.52
CA GLN A 64 -4.73 -5.84 -7.12
C GLN A 64 -3.34 -5.67 -6.52
N LEU A 65 -2.39 -5.22 -7.34
CA LEU A 65 -1.01 -4.95 -6.93
C LEU A 65 -0.43 -3.75 -7.68
N THR A 66 0.24 -2.86 -6.95
CA THR A 66 0.97 -1.72 -7.52
C THR A 66 2.11 -1.27 -6.59
N VAL A 67 3.08 -0.55 -7.15
CA VAL A 67 4.16 0.10 -6.39
C VAL A 67 3.96 1.61 -6.40
N TYR A 68 3.93 2.20 -5.20
CA TYR A 68 3.84 3.63 -4.95
C TYR A 68 5.15 4.16 -4.39
N GLY A 69 5.36 5.48 -4.53
CA GLY A 69 6.46 6.17 -3.86
C GLY A 69 7.87 5.83 -4.37
N TYR A 70 8.00 5.05 -5.45
CA TYR A 70 9.29 4.66 -6.03
C TYR A 70 10.16 5.88 -6.38
N ARG A 71 11.45 5.79 -6.06
CA ARG A 71 12.50 6.78 -6.34
C ARG A 71 13.79 6.03 -6.65
N ARG A 72 14.65 6.54 -7.55
CA ARG A 72 15.99 5.96 -7.74
C ARG A 72 16.89 6.26 -6.55
N SER A 73 16.71 7.44 -5.95
CA SER A 73 17.42 7.90 -4.75
C SER A 73 16.49 8.67 -3.81
N ARG A 74 16.77 8.68 -2.51
CA ARG A 74 15.99 9.44 -1.50
C ARG A 74 15.97 10.96 -1.76
N ASN A 75 16.89 11.47 -2.59
CA ASN A 75 16.95 12.87 -2.98
C ASN A 75 16.07 13.21 -4.20
N GLU A 76 15.51 12.19 -4.87
CA GLU A 76 14.66 12.39 -6.03
C GLU A 76 13.17 12.50 -5.66
N LYS A 77 12.41 13.11 -6.59
CA LYS A 77 10.95 13.10 -6.54
C LYS A 77 10.44 11.68 -6.83
N SER A 78 9.38 11.28 -6.13
CA SER A 78 8.72 10.00 -6.39
C SER A 78 8.14 9.95 -7.79
N SER A 79 8.29 8.79 -8.42
CA SER A 79 7.64 8.45 -9.69
C SER A 79 6.22 7.93 -9.47
N GLY A 80 5.32 8.33 -10.37
CA GLY A 80 3.94 7.86 -10.37
C GLY A 80 3.02 8.55 -9.35
N PRO A 81 1.73 8.20 -9.36
CA PRO A 81 0.75 8.65 -8.37
C PRO A 81 1.02 8.04 -6.99
N CYS A 82 0.61 8.71 -5.91
CA CYS A 82 0.34 8.03 -4.64
C CYS A 82 -1.11 7.49 -4.61
N TYR A 83 -1.49 6.77 -3.56
CA TYR A 83 -2.85 6.24 -3.44
C TYR A 83 -3.93 7.33 -3.51
N ARG A 84 -3.72 8.48 -2.85
CA ARG A 84 -4.62 9.65 -2.92
C ARG A 84 -4.69 10.34 -4.29
N CYS A 85 -3.72 10.12 -5.19
CA CYS A 85 -3.90 10.60 -6.56
C CYS A 85 -4.98 9.81 -7.30
N LEU A 86 -5.21 8.55 -6.91
CA LEU A 86 -6.24 7.68 -7.50
C LEU A 86 -7.56 7.78 -6.74
N PHE A 87 -7.48 7.82 -5.41
CA PHE A 87 -8.61 7.85 -4.49
C PHE A 87 -8.46 9.02 -3.50
N PRO A 88 -8.76 10.27 -3.92
CA PRO A 88 -8.40 11.48 -3.17
C PRO A 88 -8.93 11.52 -1.74
N THR A 89 -10.19 11.15 -1.57
CA THR A 89 -10.89 11.19 -0.29
C THR A 89 -11.21 9.77 0.12
N PRO A 90 -10.90 9.38 1.38
CA PRO A 90 -11.35 8.10 1.89
C PRO A 90 -12.86 7.97 1.79
N PRO A 91 -13.36 6.80 1.35
CA PRO A 91 -14.78 6.53 1.32
C PRO A 91 -15.40 6.64 2.74
N PRO A 92 -16.68 7.05 2.86
CA PRO A 92 -17.38 7.05 4.14
C PRO A 92 -17.41 5.64 4.74
N ALA A 93 -17.31 5.49 6.06
CA ALA A 93 -17.35 4.18 6.72
C ALA A 93 -18.52 3.27 6.30
N ALA A 94 -19.70 3.82 6.05
CA ALA A 94 -20.86 3.04 5.59
C ALA A 94 -20.67 2.41 4.19
N ALA A 95 -19.75 2.92 3.37
CA ALA A 95 -19.47 2.46 2.02
C ALA A 95 -18.27 1.48 1.95
N VAL A 96 -17.57 1.25 3.07
CA VAL A 96 -16.36 0.43 3.12
C VAL A 96 -16.66 -0.87 3.86
N GLY A 97 -16.88 -1.95 3.11
CA GLY A 97 -16.84 -3.30 3.68
C GLY A 97 -15.40 -3.75 3.92
N SER A 98 -15.17 -4.53 4.97
CA SER A 98 -13.91 -5.27 5.16
C SER A 98 -13.91 -6.58 4.36
N CYS A 99 -12.73 -7.16 4.11
CA CYS A 99 -12.62 -8.52 3.58
C CYS A 99 -13.35 -9.53 4.48
N SER A 100 -13.35 -9.31 5.80
CA SER A 100 -14.11 -10.11 6.75
C SER A 100 -15.63 -9.99 6.63
N ALA A 101 -16.14 -8.88 6.07
CA ALA A 101 -17.57 -8.68 5.83
C ALA A 101 -18.03 -9.24 4.47
N ASN A 102 -17.15 -9.21 3.46
CA ASN A 102 -17.50 -9.55 2.07
C ASN A 102 -16.95 -10.92 1.60
N GLY A 103 -16.02 -11.51 2.36
CA GLY A 103 -15.31 -12.74 2.00
C GLY A 103 -14.20 -12.51 0.96
N VAL A 104 -13.21 -13.41 0.97
CA VAL A 104 -12.13 -13.49 -0.02
C VAL A 104 -11.74 -14.95 -0.22
N ALA A 105 -11.55 -15.36 -1.48
CA ALA A 105 -11.05 -16.69 -1.79
C ALA A 105 -9.57 -16.76 -1.45
N GLY A 106 -9.19 -17.57 -0.44
CA GLY A 106 -7.82 -17.65 0.10
C GLY A 106 -6.67 -17.73 -0.92
N PRO A 107 -6.80 -18.41 -2.08
CA PRO A 107 -5.77 -18.40 -3.11
C PRO A 107 -5.44 -17.02 -3.69
N VAL A 108 -6.40 -16.09 -3.71
CA VAL A 108 -6.22 -14.73 -4.26
C VAL A 108 -5.21 -13.91 -3.44
N PRO A 109 -5.37 -13.69 -2.12
CA PRO A 109 -4.35 -13.02 -1.33
C PRO A 109 -3.04 -13.81 -1.28
N GLY A 110 -3.08 -15.16 -1.37
CA GLY A 110 -1.87 -15.97 -1.52
C GLY A 110 -1.07 -15.63 -2.79
N ALA A 111 -1.75 -15.53 -3.94
CA ALA A 111 -1.15 -15.14 -5.21
C ALA A 111 -0.64 -13.68 -5.17
N ILE A 112 -1.45 -12.75 -4.66
CA ILE A 112 -1.05 -11.34 -4.53
C ILE A 112 0.16 -11.19 -3.61
N GLY A 113 0.21 -11.91 -2.48
CA GLY A 113 1.36 -11.90 -1.57
C GLY A 113 2.66 -12.40 -2.22
N ALA A 114 2.58 -13.45 -3.04
CA ALA A 114 3.74 -13.93 -3.81
C ALA A 114 4.22 -12.88 -4.83
N LEU A 115 3.29 -12.20 -5.50
CA LEU A 115 3.61 -11.14 -6.45
C LEU A 115 4.16 -9.87 -5.76
N GLN A 116 3.69 -9.55 -4.55
CA GLN A 116 4.28 -8.49 -3.72
C GLN A 116 5.73 -8.80 -3.37
N ALA A 117 6.03 -10.03 -2.97
CA ALA A 117 7.40 -10.47 -2.70
C ALA A 117 8.29 -10.36 -3.95
N LEU A 118 7.76 -10.65 -5.14
CA LEU A 118 8.49 -10.50 -6.40
C LEU A 118 8.80 -9.02 -6.73
N GLU A 119 7.84 -8.10 -6.54
CA GLU A 119 8.11 -6.65 -6.66
C GLU A 119 9.16 -6.19 -5.64
N ALA A 120 9.12 -6.72 -4.41
CA ALA A 120 10.08 -6.38 -3.37
C ALA A 120 11.50 -6.81 -3.75
N ILE A 121 11.68 -8.04 -4.23
CA ILE A 121 12.96 -8.53 -4.74
C ILE A 121 13.46 -7.64 -5.87
N LYS A 122 12.62 -7.35 -6.88
CA LYS A 122 13.01 -6.51 -8.01
C LYS A 122 13.46 -5.12 -7.57
N LEU A 123 12.76 -4.51 -6.62
CA LEU A 123 13.12 -3.21 -6.08
C LEU A 123 14.46 -3.27 -5.34
N LEU A 124 14.66 -4.25 -4.46
CA LEU A 124 15.88 -4.41 -3.65
C LEU A 124 17.12 -4.70 -4.50
N VAL A 125 16.98 -5.46 -5.59
CA VAL A 125 18.10 -5.70 -6.53
C VAL A 125 18.32 -4.56 -7.52
N GLY A 126 17.63 -3.43 -7.36
CA GLY A 126 17.90 -2.19 -8.10
C GLY A 126 17.31 -2.13 -9.51
N ARG A 127 16.26 -2.91 -9.81
CA ARG A 127 15.56 -2.84 -11.11
C ARG A 127 14.98 -1.46 -11.36
N ASP A 128 14.93 -1.08 -12.63
CA ASP A 128 14.41 0.22 -13.03
C ASP A 128 12.89 0.28 -12.93
N ARG A 129 12.37 1.50 -12.87
CA ARG A 129 10.92 1.78 -12.79
C ARG A 129 10.09 1.02 -13.83
N GLY A 130 10.63 0.87 -15.05
CA GLY A 130 9.94 0.19 -16.17
C GLY A 130 9.68 -1.30 -15.93
N ASP A 131 10.49 -1.93 -15.07
CA ASP A 131 10.36 -3.34 -14.70
C ASP A 131 9.42 -3.56 -13.51
N LEU A 132 9.05 -2.49 -12.80
CA LEU A 132 8.21 -2.51 -11.61
C LEU A 132 6.75 -2.13 -11.94
N LEU A 133 5.83 -2.36 -11.00
CA LEU A 133 4.44 -1.90 -11.10
C LEU A 133 4.28 -0.42 -10.67
N VAL A 134 5.19 0.45 -11.12
CA VAL A 134 5.15 1.89 -10.79
C VAL A 134 4.33 2.65 -11.83
N GLY A 135 3.19 3.21 -11.41
CA GLY A 135 2.28 3.94 -12.31
C GLY A 135 1.44 3.02 -13.21
N ARG A 136 1.40 1.74 -12.89
CA ARG A 136 0.52 0.72 -13.48
C ARG A 136 0.09 -0.25 -12.38
N MET A 137 -1.09 -0.81 -12.49
CA MET A 137 -1.65 -1.74 -11.52
C MET A 137 -1.92 -3.07 -12.20
N LEU A 138 -1.42 -4.14 -11.60
CA LEU A 138 -1.80 -5.50 -11.95
C LEU A 138 -3.14 -5.80 -11.27
N ILE A 139 -4.05 -6.39 -12.03
CA ILE A 139 -5.33 -6.90 -11.52
C ILE A 139 -5.41 -8.37 -11.89
N LEU A 140 -5.60 -9.21 -10.88
CA LEU A 140 -5.97 -10.62 -11.00
C LEU A 140 -7.50 -10.69 -10.92
N ASP A 141 -8.11 -11.22 -11.96
CA ASP A 141 -9.50 -11.65 -11.94
C ASP A 141 -9.52 -13.17 -11.78
N GLY A 142 -9.99 -13.65 -10.63
CA GLY A 142 -10.05 -15.07 -10.31
C GLY A 142 -11.29 -15.79 -10.85
N GLU A 143 -12.31 -15.09 -11.34
CA GLU A 143 -13.47 -15.72 -11.99
C GLU A 143 -13.10 -16.10 -13.43
N ASP A 144 -12.56 -15.15 -14.17
CA ASP A 144 -12.12 -15.36 -15.56
C ASP A 144 -10.67 -15.90 -15.66
N MET A 145 -9.97 -15.99 -14.52
CA MET A 145 -8.56 -16.39 -14.42
C MET A 145 -7.63 -15.56 -15.32
N THR A 146 -7.81 -14.24 -15.32
CA THR A 146 -7.01 -13.32 -16.15
C THR A 146 -6.11 -12.41 -15.31
N PHE A 147 -4.97 -12.04 -15.92
CA PHE A 147 -4.13 -10.96 -15.43
C PHE A 147 -4.18 -9.79 -16.41
N ARG A 148 -4.62 -8.64 -15.93
CA ARG A 148 -4.62 -7.39 -16.70
C ARG A 148 -3.72 -6.37 -16.02
N THR A 149 -2.95 -5.64 -16.80
CA THR A 149 -2.16 -4.50 -16.30
C THR A 149 -2.77 -3.22 -16.84
N VAL A 150 -3.25 -2.36 -15.95
CA VAL A 150 -3.86 -1.08 -16.31
C VAL A 150 -2.90 0.06 -15.97
N LYS A 151 -2.80 1.05 -16.87
CA LYS A 151 -2.02 2.26 -16.60
C LYS A 151 -2.77 3.12 -15.59
N LEU A 152 -2.07 3.56 -14.56
CA LEU A 152 -2.65 4.46 -13.56
C LEU A 152 -2.65 5.90 -14.08
N ARG A 153 -3.61 6.69 -13.58
CA ARG A 153 -3.60 8.13 -13.79
C ARG A 153 -2.28 8.73 -13.28
N PRO A 154 -1.76 9.78 -13.93
CA PRO A 154 -0.55 10.43 -13.47
C PRO A 154 -0.75 11.07 -12.08
N LYS A 155 0.37 11.45 -11.45
CA LYS A 155 0.37 12.22 -10.21
C LYS A 155 -0.53 13.45 -10.33
N ASN A 156 -1.46 13.62 -9.39
CA ASN A 156 -2.29 14.82 -9.31
C ASN A 156 -1.45 15.99 -8.75
N PRO A 157 -1.26 17.11 -9.49
CA PRO A 157 -0.49 18.26 -9.02
C PRO A 157 -1.06 18.90 -7.74
N LYS A 158 -2.36 18.74 -7.48
CA LYS A 158 -3.06 19.25 -6.30
C LYS A 158 -3.31 18.16 -5.24
N CYS A 159 -2.62 17.02 -5.30
CA CYS A 159 -2.77 15.94 -4.32
C CYS A 159 -2.42 16.44 -2.90
N GLU A 160 -3.28 16.18 -1.92
CA GLU A 160 -3.06 16.65 -0.55
C GLU A 160 -1.86 16.00 0.14
N SER A 161 -1.39 14.86 -0.37
CA SER A 161 -0.28 14.08 0.19
C SER A 161 1.02 14.26 -0.58
N CYS A 162 1.03 14.07 -1.90
CA CYS A 162 2.29 14.04 -2.67
C CYS A 162 2.51 15.24 -3.60
N SER A 163 1.67 16.29 -3.58
CA SER A 163 1.92 17.52 -4.38
C SER A 163 3.21 18.23 -3.95
N ASP A 164 3.61 19.26 -4.69
CA ASP A 164 4.77 20.08 -4.30
C ASP A 164 4.46 20.97 -3.06
N GLN A 165 3.18 21.15 -2.71
CA GLN A 165 2.72 21.83 -1.49
C GLN A 165 1.71 20.94 -0.73
N PRO A 166 2.17 19.85 -0.10
CA PRO A 166 1.28 18.90 0.55
C PRO A 166 0.64 19.49 1.80
N LYS A 167 -0.66 19.23 1.97
CA LYS A 167 -1.39 19.56 3.20
C LYS A 167 -1.11 18.53 4.30
N ILE A 168 -0.95 17.27 3.92
CA ILE A 168 -0.62 16.17 4.82
C ILE A 168 0.89 16.14 5.02
N LYS A 169 1.34 16.64 6.17
CA LYS A 169 2.77 16.67 6.55
C LYS A 169 3.10 15.68 7.67
N GLN A 170 2.08 15.22 8.38
CA GLN A 170 2.19 14.26 9.48
C GLN A 170 1.03 13.27 9.38
N LEU A 171 1.24 12.07 9.92
CA LEU A 171 0.19 11.08 10.04
C LEU A 171 -0.79 11.50 11.13
N THR A 172 -2.07 11.29 10.90
CA THR A 172 -3.15 11.56 11.86
C THR A 172 -3.97 10.28 12.08
N ASN A 173 -4.96 10.29 12.97
CA ASN A 173 -5.82 9.11 13.15
C ASN A 173 -6.69 8.86 11.89
N TYR A 174 -6.29 7.87 11.10
CA TYR A 174 -6.96 7.50 9.84
C TYR A 174 -8.30 6.81 10.04
N GLU A 175 -8.53 6.16 11.18
CA GLU A 175 -9.83 5.58 11.50
C GLU A 175 -10.88 6.68 11.64
N VAL A 176 -10.55 7.73 12.40
CA VAL A 176 -11.39 8.92 12.57
C VAL A 176 -11.58 9.64 11.23
N LEU A 177 -10.51 9.78 10.44
CA LEU A 177 -10.57 10.44 9.13
C LEU A 177 -11.42 9.67 8.11
N CYS A 178 -11.37 8.34 8.14
CA CYS A 178 -12.23 7.47 7.33
C CYS A 178 -13.62 7.25 7.96
N LYS A 179 -13.85 7.83 9.15
CA LYS A 179 -15.04 7.64 9.99
C LYS A 179 -15.31 6.17 10.36
N MET A 180 -14.29 5.32 10.30
CA MET A 180 -14.40 3.87 10.55
C MET A 180 -14.13 3.59 12.03
N GLN A 181 -14.93 2.72 12.64
CA GLN A 181 -14.57 2.06 13.90
C GLN A 181 -13.92 0.72 13.54
N SER A 182 -12.67 0.48 13.95
CA SER A 182 -12.09 -0.86 13.94
C SER A 182 -12.87 -1.73 14.94
N LYS A 183 -13.66 -2.67 14.41
CA LYS A 183 -14.21 -3.75 15.23
C LYS A 183 -13.22 -4.90 15.17
N GLU A 184 -12.18 -4.85 16.01
CA GLU A 184 -11.47 -6.08 16.36
C GLU A 184 -12.40 -6.91 17.25
N LYS A 185 -12.70 -8.14 16.81
CA LYS A 185 -13.20 -9.15 17.74
C LYS A 185 -12.03 -9.52 18.63
N VAL A 186 -12.09 -9.10 19.89
CA VAL A 186 -11.34 -9.76 20.96
C VAL A 186 -11.76 -11.23 20.93
N VAL A 187 -10.84 -12.10 20.52
CA VAL A 187 -10.95 -13.55 20.74
C VAL A 187 -10.14 -13.85 22.00
#